data_AF-A0A6V8N336-F1
#
_entry.id   AF-A0A6V8N336-F1
#
_cell.length_a   1.000
_cell.length_b   1.000
_cell.length_c   1.000
_cell.angle_alpha   90.00
_cell.angle_beta   90.00
_cell.angle_gamma   90.00
#
_symmetry.space_group_name_H-M   'P 1'
#
loop_
_entity.id
_entity.type
_entity.pdbx_description
1 polymer ?
#
loop_
_entity_poly.entity_id
_entity_poly.type
_entity_poly.pdbx_seq_one_letter_code
_entity_poly.pdbx_strand_id
1 'polypeptide(L)'
;MADAERLFRTNRYEIVICDLLMPTTCGTRMFRQARLQPEMPVVFVSGEVAVRRRLPYEDTPSVKLCRVPGTPIVLKDLVASVEEAMVSVRHPGSRAHS
;
A
#
# COMPACT_ATOMS: atom_id res chain seq x y z
N MET A 1 -12.23 -3.33 12.62
CA MET A 1 -12.05 -2.86 11.23
C MET A 1 -12.93 -1.65 10.89
N ALA A 2 -14.16 -1.53 11.40
CA ALA A 2 -14.93 -0.27 11.31
C ALA A 2 -14.13 0.96 11.81
N ASP A 3 -13.23 0.75 12.78
CA ASP A 3 -12.36 1.80 13.29
C ASP A 3 -11.30 2.28 12.30
N ALA A 4 -10.71 1.42 11.47
CA ALA A 4 -9.66 1.85 10.53
C ALA A 4 -10.22 2.76 9.43
N GLU A 5 -11.37 2.39 8.82
CA GLU A 5 -12.06 3.24 7.85
C GLU A 5 -12.63 4.53 8.50
N ARG A 6 -13.09 4.45 9.75
CA ARG A 6 -13.53 5.64 10.50
C ARG A 6 -12.36 6.59 10.74
N LEU A 7 -11.24 6.07 11.24
CA LEU A 7 -10.02 6.84 11.52
C LEU A 7 -9.42 7.43 10.24
N PHE A 8 -9.41 6.67 9.13
CA PHE A 8 -8.98 7.16 7.82
C PHE A 8 -9.78 8.38 7.36
N ARG A 9 -11.10 8.39 7.57
CA ARG A 9 -11.96 9.52 7.19
C ARG A 9 -11.82 10.75 8.07
N THR A 10 -11.44 10.56 9.34
CA THR A 10 -11.40 11.67 10.32
C THR A 10 -10.02 12.24 10.56
N ASN A 11 -8.97 11.59 10.06
CA ASN A 11 -7.58 12.02 10.26
C ASN A 11 -6.86 12.20 8.93
N ARG A 12 -5.72 12.89 8.96
CA ARG A 12 -4.78 12.92 7.85
C ARG A 12 -3.65 11.96 8.12
N TYR A 13 -3.31 11.17 7.11
CA TYR A 13 -2.20 10.24 7.13
C TYR A 13 -1.26 10.58 5.99
N GLU A 14 0.02 10.31 6.18
CA GLU A 14 1.02 10.49 5.11
C GLU A 14 1.22 9.21 4.30
N ILE A 15 0.77 8.06 4.83
CA ILE A 15 0.86 6.75 4.19
C ILE A 15 -0.19 5.80 4.77
N VAL A 16 -0.66 4.87 3.95
CA VAL A 16 -1.51 3.75 4.37
C VAL A 16 -0.73 2.44 4.22
N ILE A 17 -0.64 1.67 5.30
CA ILE A 17 -0.10 0.30 5.28
C ILE A 17 -1.24 -0.64 5.62
N CYS A 18 -1.53 -1.61 4.76
CA CYS A 18 -2.64 -2.56 5.02
C CYS A 18 -2.38 -3.95 4.45
N ASP A 19 -2.96 -4.96 5.08
CA ASP A 19 -2.94 -6.32 4.53
C ASP A 19 -3.88 -6.40 3.33
N LEU A 20 -3.43 -7.07 2.27
CA LEU A 20 -4.21 -7.31 1.07
C LEU A 20 -5.41 -8.23 1.34
N LEU A 21 -5.19 -9.30 2.11
CA LEU A 21 -6.19 -10.31 2.43
C LEU A 21 -6.41 -10.41 3.94
N MET A 22 -7.48 -9.80 4.43
CA MET A 22 -7.94 -10.01 5.80
C MET A 22 -9.26 -10.77 5.81
N PRO A 23 -9.51 -11.62 6.82
CA PRO A 23 -10.82 -12.21 7.01
C PRO A 23 -11.85 -11.08 7.15
N THR A 24 -12.98 -11.18 6.44
CA THR A 24 -14.14 -10.27 6.45
C THR A 24 -13.99 -8.89 5.79
N THR A 25 -12.80 -8.30 5.64
CA THR A 25 -12.62 -6.98 5.02
C THR A 25 -11.42 -6.98 4.08
N CYS A 26 -11.62 -6.73 2.79
CA CYS A 26 -10.52 -6.74 1.83
C CYS A 26 -9.78 -5.39 1.85
N GLY A 27 -8.44 -5.40 1.82
CA GLY A 27 -7.61 -4.19 1.69
C GLY A 27 -7.99 -3.30 0.51
N THR A 28 -8.74 -3.84 -0.46
CA THR A 28 -9.36 -3.10 -1.58
C THR A 28 -10.38 -2.03 -1.16
N ARG A 29 -11.04 -2.13 0.00
CA ARG A 29 -11.94 -1.07 0.50
C ARG A 29 -11.16 0.14 1.00
N MET A 30 -10.13 -0.09 1.82
CA MET A 30 -9.19 0.96 2.25
C MET A 30 -8.51 1.59 1.03
N PHE A 31 -8.11 0.78 0.05
CA PHE A 31 -7.60 1.27 -1.22
C PHE A 31 -8.56 2.20 -1.94
N ARG A 32 -9.85 1.82 -2.09
CA ARG A 32 -10.84 2.69 -2.73
C ARG A 32 -10.98 4.04 -2.04
N GLN A 33 -10.86 4.09 -0.71
CA GLN A 33 -10.87 5.37 0.02
C GLN A 33 -9.56 6.15 -0.17
N ALA A 34 -8.41 5.48 -0.09
CA ALA A 34 -7.12 6.10 -0.36
C ALA A 34 -7.07 6.70 -1.79
N ARG A 35 -7.72 6.08 -2.77
CA ARG A 35 -7.81 6.59 -4.15
C ARG A 35 -8.62 7.87 -4.32
N LEU A 36 -9.41 8.29 -3.33
CA LEU A 36 -9.99 9.63 -3.31
C LEU A 36 -8.91 10.71 -3.14
N GLN A 37 -7.70 10.31 -2.73
CA GLN A 37 -6.49 11.12 -2.65
C GLN A 37 -5.42 10.43 -3.55
N PRO A 38 -5.37 10.71 -4.86
CA PRO A 38 -4.54 9.96 -5.82
C PRO A 38 -3.05 9.88 -5.46
N GLU A 39 -2.56 10.90 -4.74
CA GLU A 39 -1.19 11.00 -4.24
C GLU A 39 -0.94 10.25 -2.92
N MET A 40 -1.95 9.71 -2.25
CA MET A 40 -1.77 8.96 -1.01
C MET A 40 -0.91 7.70 -1.27
N PRO A 41 0.27 7.58 -0.65
CA PRO A 41 1.07 6.36 -0.75
C PRO A 41 0.37 5.21 -0.03
N VAL A 42 0.28 4.06 -0.69
CA VAL A 42 -0.33 2.83 -0.14
C VAL A 42 0.66 1.68 -0.26
N VAL A 43 0.96 1.04 0.87
CA VAL A 43 1.75 -0.19 0.92
C VAL A 43 0.82 -1.34 1.30
N PHE A 44 0.67 -2.28 0.36
CA PHE A 44 0.03 -3.56 0.66
C PHE A 44 1.06 -4.51 1.24
N VAL A 45 0.75 -5.11 2.38
CA VAL A 45 1.55 -6.17 2.99
C VAL A 45 0.82 -7.47 2.70
N SER A 46 1.46 -8.42 2.03
CA SER A 46 0.77 -9.63 1.60
C SER A 46 1.68 -10.83 1.57
N GLY A 47 1.18 -11.96 2.08
CA GLY A 47 1.86 -13.25 2.00
C GLY A 47 1.98 -13.78 0.56
N GLU A 48 3.00 -14.58 0.29
CA GLU A 48 3.34 -15.19 -1.02
C GLU A 48 2.11 -15.74 -1.79
N VAL A 49 1.20 -16.42 -1.08
CA VAL A 49 0.01 -17.08 -1.67
C VAL A 49 -0.98 -16.07 -2.26
N ALA A 50 -1.09 -14.89 -1.63
CA ALA A 50 -2.03 -13.84 -2.02
C ALA A 50 -1.51 -12.99 -3.20
N VAL A 51 -0.20 -12.96 -3.41
CA VAL A 51 0.49 -12.17 -4.43
C VAL A 51 0.55 -12.87 -5.80
N ARG A 52 0.19 -14.15 -5.88
CA ARG A 52 0.11 -14.88 -7.17
C ARG A 52 -0.92 -14.31 -8.14
N ARG A 53 -1.79 -13.40 -7.69
CA ARG A 53 -2.71 -12.66 -8.55
C ARG A 53 -2.16 -11.26 -8.79
N ARG A 54 -1.94 -10.92 -10.07
CA ARG A 54 -1.68 -9.54 -10.48
C ARG A 54 -2.83 -8.66 -10.00
N LEU A 55 -2.53 -7.70 -9.15
CA LEU A 55 -3.55 -6.78 -8.66
C LEU A 55 -3.77 -5.66 -9.68
N PRO A 56 -5.01 -5.19 -9.88
CA PRO A 56 -5.32 -4.17 -10.88
C PRO A 56 -4.70 -2.79 -10.57
N TYR A 57 -3.97 -2.66 -9.46
CA TYR A 57 -3.37 -1.43 -8.95
C TYR A 57 -1.84 -1.50 -8.79
N GLU A 58 -1.20 -2.61 -9.18
CA GLU A 58 0.27 -2.74 -9.14
C GLU A 58 1.00 -1.70 -9.98
N ASP A 59 0.40 -1.23 -11.08
CA ASP A 59 1.00 -0.23 -11.97
C ASP A 59 0.80 1.21 -11.46
N THR A 60 0.13 1.40 -10.33
CA THR A 60 -0.10 2.75 -9.76
C THR A 60 1.16 3.21 -9.04
N PRO A 61 1.79 4.34 -9.40
CA PRO A 61 3.06 4.78 -8.80
C PRO A 61 3.00 4.99 -7.28
N SER A 62 1.83 5.40 -6.76
CA SER A 62 1.58 5.58 -5.32
C SER A 62 1.28 4.27 -4.58
N VAL A 63 1.33 3.12 -5.26
CA VAL A 63 1.06 1.81 -4.66
C VAL A 63 2.32 0.96 -4.69
N LYS A 64 2.69 0.40 -3.54
CA LYS A 64 3.76 -0.60 -3.43
C LYS A 64 3.22 -1.86 -2.78
N LEU A 65 3.79 -2.99 -3.18
CA LEU A 65 3.44 -4.30 -2.65
C LEU A 65 4.66 -4.85 -1.90
N CYS A 66 4.58 -4.87 -0.58
CA CYS A 66 5.51 -5.56 0.28
C CYS A 66 5.14 -7.05 0.31
N ARG A 67 5.91 -7.86 -0.44
CA ARG A 67 5.73 -9.32 -0.50
C ARG A 67 6.40 -9.94 0.70
N VAL A 68 5.63 -10.71 1.46
CA VAL A 68 6.11 -11.39 2.67
C VAL A 68 6.18 -12.89 2.36
N PRO A 69 7.36 -13.45 2.10
CA PRO A 69 7.51 -14.85 1.68
C PRO A 69 7.17 -15.87 2.79
N GLY A 70 6.91 -15.40 4.00
CA GLY A 70 6.36 -16.17 5.11
C GLY A 70 6.20 -15.27 6.34
N THR A 71 5.21 -15.54 7.18
CA THR A 71 5.16 -14.92 8.51
C THR A 71 6.26 -15.53 9.39
N PRO A 72 7.05 -14.74 10.12
CA PRO A 72 6.83 -13.33 10.45
C PRO A 72 7.33 -12.33 9.39
N ILE A 73 6.67 -11.16 9.33
CA ILE A 73 7.09 -10.04 8.49
C ILE A 73 8.49 -9.59 8.95
N VAL A 74 9.45 -9.52 8.02
CA VAL A 74 10.73 -8.91 8.32
C VAL A 74 10.57 -7.40 8.22
N LEU A 75 10.65 -6.70 9.36
CA LEU A 75 10.36 -5.27 9.45
C LEU A 75 11.20 -4.42 8.47
N LYS A 76 12.43 -4.85 8.18
CA LYS A 76 13.33 -4.16 7.24
C LYS A 76 12.74 -4.08 5.82
N ASP A 77 12.05 -5.12 5.37
CA ASP A 77 11.50 -5.20 4.00
C ASP A 77 10.24 -4.34 3.88
N LEU A 78 9.48 -4.23 4.98
CA LEU A 78 8.36 -3.29 5.10
C LEU A 78 8.85 -1.84 5.08
N VAL A 79 9.89 -1.52 5.84
CA VAL A 79 10.49 -0.17 5.87
C VAL A 79 10.96 0.23 4.48
N ALA A 80 11.70 -0.64 3.76
CA ALA A 80 12.14 -0.35 2.40
C ALA A 80 10.96 -0.07 1.45
N SER A 81 9.87 -0.84 1.57
CA SER A 81 8.66 -0.64 0.75
C SER A 81 7.95 0.68 1.05
N VAL A 82 7.95 1.10 2.32
CA VAL A 82 7.41 2.40 2.76
C VAL A 82 8.24 3.56 2.22
N GLU A 83 9.56 3.48 2.34
CA GLU A 83 10.46 4.51 1.80
C GLU A 83 10.27 4.68 0.30
N GLU A 84 10.18 3.57 -0.44
CA GLU A 84 9.95 3.61 -1.89
C GLU A 84 8.59 4.25 -2.25
N ALA A 85 7.53 3.91 -1.52
CA ALA A 85 6.19 4.49 -1.73
C ALA A 85 6.21 6.01 -1.49
N MET A 86 6.85 6.45 -0.41
CA MET A 86 6.94 7.85 -0.02
C MET A 86 7.77 8.69 -1.03
N VAL A 87 8.86 8.13 -1.56
CA VAL A 87 9.69 8.79 -2.58
C VAL A 87 8.95 8.91 -3.91
N SER A 88 8.23 7.86 -4.32
CA SER A 88 7.50 7.79 -5.60
C SER A 88 6.39 8.85 -5.69
N VAL A 89 5.79 9.23 -4.55
CA VAL A 89 4.76 10.26 -4.48
C VAL A 89 5.36 11.67 -4.47
N ARG A 90 6.52 11.88 -3.84
CA ARG A 90 7.17 13.19 -3.75
C ARG A 90 7.83 13.64 -5.07
N HIS A 91 8.09 12.72 -5.99
CA HIS A 91 8.76 13.00 -7.27
C HIS A 91 8.06 12.30 -8.46
N PRO A 92 6.87 12.76 -8.89
CA PRO A 92 6.16 12.15 -10.01
C PRO A 92 6.86 12.30 -11.38
N GLY A 93 8.04 12.96 -11.45
CA GLY A 93 8.69 13.35 -12.70
C GLY A 93 10.18 13.04 -12.87
N SER A 94 10.82 12.19 -12.06
CA SER A 94 12.26 11.90 -12.20
C SER A 94 12.58 10.53 -12.82
N ARG A 95 11.91 10.19 -13.93
CA ARG A 95 12.36 9.13 -14.85
C ARG A 95 12.01 9.49 -16.30
N ALA A 96 12.81 10.39 -16.88
CA ALA A 96 13.12 10.45 -18.31
C ALA A 96 14.18 11.54 -18.52
N HIS A 97 15.46 11.17 -18.46
CA HIS A 97 16.55 11.71 -19.29
C HIS A 97 17.86 11.11 -18.81
N SER A 98 18.28 10.03 -19.48
CA SER A 98 19.67 9.63 -19.74
C SER A 98 19.63 8.57 -20.82
#